data_AF-A0A1I1RP21-F1
#
_entry.id   AF-A0A1I1RP21-F1
#
_cell.length_a   1.000
_cell.length_b   1.000
_cell.length_c   1.000
_cell.angle_alpha   90.00
_cell.angle_beta   90.00
_cell.angle_gamma   90.00
#
_symmetry.space_group_name_H-M   'P 1'
#
loop_
_entity.id
_entity.type
_entity.pdbx_description
1 polymer ?
#
loop_
_entity_poly.entity_id
_entity_poly.type
_entity_poly.pdbx_seq_one_letter_code
_entity_poly.pdbx_strand_id
1 'polypeptide(L)'
;MKKTKRILPLLLTTLLLGCVMLTGCGKKEVKAVESAQILFDLYIKQDTTNAEKIRLTKEEADSLVKKQNELLTTMTKKNFKNSGITVTDEELDSIVKQQLAAMSKVTPTIELVSEKDGISEVKIKSTYIDLVGADEKAVNDAIEKFENTNITNEKELLAQMTSEYVKNVINELNNIQVSADTKEETYKFKKDEKSKVWIPENMFEFGKGIGTLIQK
;
A
#
# COMPACT_ATOMS: atom_id res chain seq x y z
N MET A 1 23.30 -12.72 6.06
CA MET A 1 23.13 -11.40 5.39
C MET A 1 22.59 -10.42 6.43
N LYS A 2 23.30 -9.33 6.72
CA LYS A 2 22.76 -8.27 7.60
C LYS A 2 21.52 -7.71 6.89
N LYS A 3 20.37 -7.71 7.55
CA LYS A 3 19.13 -7.13 7.01
C LYS A 3 19.40 -5.65 6.70
N THR A 4 19.65 -5.31 5.44
CA THR A 4 19.58 -3.93 4.97
C THR A 4 18.20 -3.41 5.36
N LYS A 5 18.15 -2.31 6.11
CA LYS A 5 16.88 -1.70 6.50
C LYS A 5 16.25 -1.17 5.21
N ARG A 6 15.05 -1.64 4.89
CA ARG A 6 14.32 -1.31 3.64
C ARG A 6 14.09 0.20 3.54
N ILE A 7 14.39 0.79 2.39
CA ILE A 7 14.19 2.24 2.18
C ILE A 7 12.74 2.51 1.77
N LEU A 8 12.22 1.75 0.81
CA LEU A 8 10.80 1.80 0.46
C LEU A 8 9.96 1.15 1.57
N PRO A 9 9.08 1.90 2.26
CA PRO A 9 8.20 1.31 3.26
C PRO A 9 7.14 0.46 2.56
N LEU A 10 6.88 -0.71 3.13
CA LEU A 10 5.65 -1.43 2.85
C LEU A 10 4.47 -0.57 3.32
N LEU A 11 3.42 -0.46 2.50
CA LEU A 11 2.17 0.17 2.89
C LEU A 11 1.58 -0.54 4.11
N LEU A 12 1.57 0.15 5.25
CA LEU A 12 0.93 -0.31 6.48
C LEU A 12 -0.45 0.36 6.56
N THR A 13 -1.48 -0.29 6.03
CA THR A 13 -2.86 0.18 6.16
C THR A 13 -3.42 -0.24 7.52
N THR A 14 -2.83 0.30 8.59
CA THR A 14 -3.34 0.09 9.96
C THR A 14 -4.36 1.17 10.25
N LEU A 15 -5.59 1.01 9.74
CA LEU A 15 -6.65 1.95 10.01
C LEU A 15 -7.51 1.49 11.20
N LEU A 16 -7.49 2.28 12.27
CA LEU A 16 -8.48 2.21 13.34
C LEU A 16 -9.76 2.89 12.84
N LEU A 17 -10.66 2.16 12.18
CA LEU A 17 -12.03 2.61 11.89
C LEU A 17 -12.89 2.82 13.17
N GLY A 18 -12.32 2.65 14.36
CA GLY A 18 -13.02 2.65 15.65
C GLY A 18 -13.78 3.94 16.01
N CYS A 19 -13.69 5.00 15.21
CA CYS A 19 -14.40 6.27 15.45
C CYS A 19 -15.36 6.68 14.33
N VAL A 20 -15.47 5.92 13.22
CA VAL A 20 -16.34 6.30 12.12
C VAL A 20 -17.75 5.80 12.45
N MET A 21 -18.58 6.70 12.99
CA MET A 21 -19.98 6.39 13.23
C MET A 21 -20.64 6.22 11.86
N LEU A 22 -20.87 4.97 11.44
CA LEU A 22 -21.50 4.59 10.18
C LEU A 22 -23.00 5.00 10.14
N THR A 23 -23.26 6.31 10.16
CA THR A 23 -24.59 6.92 10.16
C THR A 23 -25.06 7.21 8.74
N GLY A 24 -25.11 6.18 7.89
CA GLY A 24 -25.56 6.29 6.50
C GLY A 24 -26.90 5.58 6.26
N CYS A 25 -27.91 6.29 5.74
CA CYS A 25 -29.19 5.73 5.28
C CYS A 25 -29.06 5.16 3.85
N GLY A 26 -28.63 3.90 3.72
CA GLY A 26 -28.61 3.15 2.45
C GLY A 26 -29.71 2.07 2.41
N LYS A 27 -30.44 1.97 1.28
CA LYS A 27 -31.58 1.05 1.08
C LYS A 27 -31.23 -0.35 0.55
N LYS A 28 -29.98 -0.61 0.14
CA LYS A 28 -29.56 -1.90 -0.44
C LYS A 28 -28.51 -2.58 0.44
N GLU A 29 -28.74 -3.83 0.78
CA GLU A 29 -27.79 -4.66 1.52
C GLU A 29 -26.55 -4.94 0.67
N VAL A 30 -25.38 -4.56 1.18
CA VAL A 30 -24.07 -4.87 0.61
C VAL A 30 -23.64 -6.24 1.14
N LYS A 31 -23.15 -7.14 0.30
CA LYS A 31 -22.63 -8.46 0.73
C LYS A 31 -21.19 -8.37 1.21
N ALA A 32 -20.72 -9.33 2.00
CA ALA A 32 -19.34 -9.36 2.51
C ALA A 32 -18.26 -9.27 1.40
N VAL A 33 -18.47 -9.97 0.28
CA VAL A 33 -17.58 -9.90 -0.90
C VAL A 33 -17.54 -8.48 -1.50
N GLU A 34 -18.68 -7.80 -1.59
CA GLU A 34 -18.75 -6.42 -2.10
C GLU A 34 -18.10 -5.44 -1.09
N SER A 35 -18.31 -5.62 0.21
CA SER A 35 -17.61 -4.84 1.23
C SER A 35 -16.10 -5.00 1.16
N ALA A 36 -15.61 -6.23 0.99
CA ALA A 36 -14.19 -6.51 0.84
C ALA A 36 -13.60 -5.82 -0.41
N GLN A 37 -14.34 -5.83 -1.53
CA GLN A 37 -13.94 -5.12 -2.75
C GLN A 37 -13.85 -3.62 -2.52
N ILE A 38 -14.86 -3.01 -1.88
CA ILE A 38 -14.88 -1.57 -1.61
C ILE A 38 -13.73 -1.17 -0.69
N LEU A 39 -13.44 -1.95 0.36
CA LEU A 39 -12.32 -1.67 1.24
C LEU A 39 -10.97 -1.85 0.53
N PHE A 40 -10.83 -2.85 -0.35
CA PHE A 40 -9.63 -3.03 -1.16
C PHE A 40 -9.41 -1.83 -2.08
N ASP A 41 -10.44 -1.42 -2.82
CA ASP A 41 -10.35 -0.29 -3.76
C ASP A 41 -10.04 1.01 -3.01
N LEU A 42 -10.63 1.22 -1.83
CA LEU A 42 -10.34 2.37 -0.98
C LEU A 42 -8.88 2.36 -0.48
N TYR A 43 -8.39 1.24 0.05
CA TYR A 43 -7.06 1.16 0.67
C TYR A 43 -5.91 1.08 -0.32
N ILE A 44 -6.12 0.43 -1.47
CA ILE A 44 -5.05 0.12 -2.43
C ILE A 44 -5.12 0.99 -3.67
N LYS A 45 -6.34 1.28 -4.16
CA LYS A 45 -6.53 2.11 -5.36
C LYS A 45 -6.88 3.56 -5.03
N GLN A 46 -7.08 3.89 -3.75
CA GLN A 46 -7.57 5.20 -3.30
C GLN A 46 -8.90 5.60 -3.94
N ASP A 47 -9.71 4.60 -4.33
CA ASP A 47 -11.00 4.83 -4.96
C ASP A 47 -12.09 4.96 -3.89
N THR A 48 -12.64 6.16 -3.76
CA THR A 48 -13.71 6.47 -2.81
C THR A 48 -15.12 6.31 -3.40
N THR A 49 -15.25 5.97 -4.69
CA THR A 49 -16.52 6.02 -5.44
C THR A 49 -17.63 5.18 -4.81
N ASN A 50 -17.28 4.02 -4.26
CA ASN A 50 -18.24 3.09 -3.66
C ASN A 50 -18.26 3.13 -2.12
N ALA A 51 -17.53 4.05 -1.49
CA ALA A 51 -17.39 4.09 -0.02
C ALA A 51 -18.72 4.29 0.71
N GLU A 52 -19.67 5.03 0.13
CA GLU A 52 -21.00 5.26 0.72
C GLU A 52 -21.83 3.97 0.84
N LYS A 53 -21.58 2.96 0.00
CA LYS A 53 -22.26 1.67 0.10
C LYS A 53 -21.93 0.96 1.42
N ILE A 54 -20.69 1.12 1.90
CA ILE A 54 -20.28 0.64 3.23
C ILE A 54 -20.48 1.69 4.33
N ARG A 55 -21.28 2.74 4.05
CA ARG A 55 -21.66 3.82 4.96
C ARG A 55 -20.50 4.70 5.45
N LEU A 56 -19.44 4.80 4.65
CA LEU A 56 -18.47 5.88 4.78
C LEU A 56 -18.94 7.06 3.93
N THR A 57 -19.15 8.22 4.53
CA THR A 57 -19.40 9.44 3.77
C THR A 57 -18.20 9.76 2.87
N LYS A 58 -18.43 10.55 1.82
CA LYS A 58 -17.35 11.01 0.94
C LYS A 58 -16.23 11.71 1.72
N GLU A 59 -16.58 12.55 2.70
CA GLU A 59 -15.61 13.26 3.54
C GLU A 59 -14.76 12.30 4.39
N GLU A 60 -15.39 11.27 4.98
CA GLU A 60 -14.67 10.25 5.75
C GLU A 60 -13.73 9.43 4.87
N ALA A 61 -14.17 9.03 3.68
CA ALA A 61 -13.37 8.29 2.72
C ALA A 61 -12.17 9.13 2.21
N ASP A 62 -12.38 10.40 1.90
CA ASP A 62 -11.30 11.30 1.48
C ASP A 62 -10.30 11.58 2.61
N SER A 63 -10.80 11.79 3.83
CA SER A 63 -9.97 11.98 5.02
C SER A 63 -9.08 10.77 5.30
N LEU A 64 -9.61 9.57 5.05
CA LEU A 64 -8.89 8.31 5.18
C LEU A 64 -7.76 8.20 4.14
N VAL A 65 -8.07 8.42 2.86
CA VAL A 65 -7.06 8.43 1.78
C VAL A 65 -5.97 9.46 2.07
N LYS A 66 -6.36 10.67 2.50
CA LYS A 66 -5.41 11.72 2.86
C LYS A 66 -4.46 11.30 3.99
N LYS A 67 -4.99 10.77 5.10
CA LYS A 67 -4.19 10.30 6.24
C LYS A 67 -3.25 9.17 5.84
N GLN A 68 -3.71 8.27 4.99
CA GLN A 68 -2.87 7.18 4.47
C GLN A 68 -1.69 7.72 3.66
N ASN A 69 -1.93 8.70 2.77
CA ASN A 69 -0.88 9.34 1.98
C ASN A 69 0.10 10.11 2.87
N GLU A 70 -0.38 10.86 3.85
CA GLU A 70 0.47 11.57 4.83
C GLU A 70 1.36 10.61 5.64
N LEU A 71 0.81 9.48 6.08
CA LEU A 71 1.56 8.44 6.77
C LEU A 71 2.61 7.80 5.86
N LEU A 72 2.25 7.47 4.62
CA LEU A 72 3.19 6.92 3.64
C LEU A 72 4.34 7.90 3.38
N THR A 73 4.05 9.16 3.08
CA THR A 73 5.06 10.22 2.89
C THR A 73 5.97 10.35 4.10
N THR A 74 5.41 10.38 5.30
CA THR A 74 6.16 10.49 6.56
C THR A 74 7.09 9.30 6.77
N MET A 75 6.60 8.08 6.53
CA MET A 75 7.39 6.86 6.65
C MET A 75 8.51 6.80 5.61
N THR A 76 8.22 7.13 4.35
CA THR A 76 9.20 7.18 3.27
C THR A 76 10.31 8.19 3.59
N LYS A 77 9.95 9.42 3.97
CA LYS A 77 10.92 10.46 4.38
C LYS A 77 11.80 9.99 5.54
N LYS A 78 11.19 9.34 6.54
CA LYS A 78 11.92 8.78 7.69
C LYS A 78 12.90 7.67 7.28
N ASN A 79 12.53 6.80 6.34
CA ASN A 79 13.39 5.71 5.90
C ASN A 79 14.62 6.21 5.11
N PHE A 80 14.44 7.17 4.20
CA PHE A 80 15.56 7.83 3.52
C PHE A 80 16.51 8.49 4.53
N LYS A 81 15.96 9.29 5.46
CA LYS A 81 16.74 9.93 6.53
C LYS A 81 17.51 8.92 7.38
N ASN A 82 16.88 7.82 7.79
CA ASN A 82 17.53 6.76 8.58
C ASN A 82 18.64 6.05 7.81
N SER A 83 18.61 6.11 6.49
CA SER A 83 19.63 5.54 5.60
C SER A 83 20.72 6.55 5.23
N GLY A 84 20.69 7.75 5.82
CA GLY A 84 21.66 8.81 5.54
C GLY A 84 21.48 9.49 4.19
N ILE A 85 20.35 9.27 3.52
CA ILE A 85 20.04 9.82 2.20
C ILE A 85 19.11 11.02 2.38
N THR A 86 19.52 12.15 1.81
CA THR A 86 18.68 13.34 1.70
C THR A 86 17.93 13.28 0.37
N VAL A 87 16.61 13.43 0.42
CA VAL A 87 15.75 13.58 -0.76
C VAL A 87 15.10 14.97 -0.71
N THR A 88 14.90 15.60 -1.87
CA THR A 88 14.09 16.83 -1.94
C THR A 88 12.62 16.50 -1.70
N ASP A 89 11.82 17.52 -1.41
CA ASP A 89 10.37 17.31 -1.28
C ASP A 89 9.75 16.90 -2.64
N GLU A 90 10.28 17.39 -3.78
CA GLU A 90 9.80 16.94 -5.10
C GLU A 90 10.15 15.47 -5.39
N GLU A 91 11.36 15.03 -5.02
CA GLU A 91 11.76 13.63 -5.15
C GLU A 91 10.90 12.72 -4.26
N LEU A 92 10.65 13.13 -3.01
CA LEU A 92 9.80 12.42 -2.08
C LEU A 92 8.36 12.29 -2.61
N ASP A 93 7.78 13.38 -3.11
CA ASP A 93 6.43 13.38 -3.69
C ASP A 93 6.36 12.50 -4.93
N SER A 94 7.40 12.52 -5.77
CA SER A 94 7.51 11.64 -6.94
C SER A 94 7.54 10.16 -6.51
N ILE A 95 8.38 9.80 -5.53
CA ILE A 95 8.49 8.43 -5.02
C ILE A 95 7.14 7.95 -4.48
N VAL A 96 6.49 8.74 -3.62
CA VAL A 96 5.19 8.38 -3.01
C VAL A 96 4.12 8.23 -4.08
N LYS A 97 4.05 9.16 -5.04
CA LYS A 97 3.10 9.10 -6.15
C LYS A 97 3.31 7.83 -7.00
N GLN A 98 4.55 7.51 -7.36
CA GLN A 98 4.83 6.32 -8.17
C GLN A 98 4.58 5.03 -7.39
N GLN A 99 4.86 5.00 -6.09
CA GLN A 99 4.51 3.85 -5.25
C GLN A 99 2.99 3.63 -5.22
N LEU A 100 2.20 4.69 -5.03
CA LEU A 100 0.73 4.61 -5.05
C LEU A 100 0.20 4.19 -6.42
N ALA A 101 0.77 4.72 -7.49
CA ALA A 101 0.42 4.33 -8.87
C ALA A 101 0.80 2.87 -9.18
N ALA A 102 1.90 2.37 -8.63
CA ALA A 102 2.29 0.97 -8.75
C ALA A 102 1.30 0.05 -8.03
N MET A 103 0.92 0.40 -6.80
CA MET A 103 -0.04 -0.37 -6.00
C MET A 103 -1.43 -0.41 -6.65
N SER A 104 -1.89 0.70 -7.25
CA SER A 104 -3.23 0.72 -7.87
C SER A 104 -3.37 -0.18 -9.11
N LYS A 105 -2.25 -0.66 -9.68
CA LYS A 105 -2.25 -1.64 -10.79
C LYS A 105 -2.73 -3.03 -10.34
N VAL A 106 -2.66 -3.36 -9.04
CA VAL A 106 -3.10 -4.67 -8.55
C VAL A 106 -4.62 -4.78 -8.55
N THR A 107 -5.13 -5.91 -9.03
CA THR A 107 -6.57 -6.20 -9.05
C THR A 107 -6.82 -7.53 -8.35
N PRO A 108 -7.66 -7.55 -7.29
CA PRO A 108 -7.92 -8.77 -6.56
C PRO A 108 -9.03 -9.58 -7.23
N THR A 109 -9.00 -10.90 -7.01
CA THR A 109 -10.16 -11.78 -7.09
C THR A 109 -10.68 -11.99 -5.66
N ILE A 110 -11.96 -11.71 -5.44
CA ILE A 110 -12.59 -11.81 -4.12
C ILE A 110 -13.74 -12.80 -4.19
N GLU A 111 -13.68 -13.83 -3.35
CA GLU A 111 -14.60 -14.96 -3.37
C GLU A 111 -15.19 -15.24 -2.00
N LEU A 112 -16.46 -15.63 -1.96
CA LEU A 112 -17.08 -16.16 -0.76
C LEU A 112 -16.64 -17.60 -0.56
N VAL A 113 -16.00 -17.90 0.57
CA VAL A 113 -15.62 -19.26 0.96
C VAL A 113 -16.78 -19.93 1.67
N SER A 114 -17.36 -19.25 2.66
CA SER A 114 -18.47 -19.77 3.44
C SER A 114 -19.30 -18.62 4.03
N GLU A 115 -20.57 -18.89 4.34
CA GLU A 115 -21.40 -18.02 5.16
C GLU A 115 -22.19 -18.89 6.14
N LYS A 116 -21.89 -18.74 7.44
CA LYS A 116 -22.49 -19.55 8.49
C LYS A 116 -22.52 -18.76 9.81
N ASP A 117 -23.60 -18.90 10.57
CA ASP A 117 -23.75 -18.32 11.91
C ASP A 117 -23.51 -16.79 11.95
N GLY A 118 -23.92 -16.09 10.88
CA GLY A 118 -23.76 -14.63 10.77
C GLY A 118 -22.33 -14.16 10.47
N ILE A 119 -21.43 -15.08 10.09
CA ILE A 119 -20.06 -14.83 9.68
C ILE A 119 -19.91 -15.23 8.20
N SER A 120 -19.32 -14.35 7.40
CA SER A 120 -18.90 -14.66 6.02
C SER A 120 -17.38 -14.77 5.98
N GLU A 121 -16.85 -15.87 5.45
CA GLU A 121 -15.43 -16.01 5.16
C GLU A 121 -15.19 -15.60 3.71
N VAL A 122 -14.35 -14.58 3.52
CA VAL A 122 -14.06 -13.99 2.22
C VAL A 122 -12.58 -14.19 1.91
N LYS A 123 -12.30 -14.91 0.82
CA LYS A 123 -10.94 -15.07 0.29
C LYS A 123 -10.62 -13.90 -0.64
N ILE A 124 -9.45 -13.31 -0.45
CA ILE A 124 -8.88 -12.29 -1.32
C ILE A 124 -7.61 -12.86 -1.92
N LYS A 125 -7.58 -12.96 -3.24
CA LYS A 125 -6.43 -13.39 -4.03
C LYS A 125 -5.97 -12.23 -4.89
N SER A 126 -4.69 -11.89 -4.87
CA SER A 126 -4.16 -10.75 -5.64
C SER A 126 -2.77 -11.04 -6.19
N THR A 127 -2.47 -10.45 -7.33
CA THR A 127 -1.08 -10.19 -7.74
C THR A 127 -0.45 -9.17 -6.80
N TYR A 128 0.87 -9.05 -6.81
CA TYR A 128 1.62 -8.13 -5.97
C TYR A 128 2.69 -7.38 -6.77
N ILE A 129 3.24 -6.33 -6.18
CA ILE A 129 4.43 -5.62 -6.69
C ILE A 129 5.65 -5.96 -5.82
N ASP A 130 6.82 -6.16 -6.42
CA ASP A 130 8.07 -6.44 -5.67
C ASP A 130 8.82 -5.14 -5.37
N LEU A 131 8.41 -4.46 -4.30
CA LEU A 131 9.03 -3.21 -3.88
C LEU A 131 10.45 -3.43 -3.37
N VAL A 132 10.70 -4.58 -2.73
CA VAL A 132 12.05 -4.98 -2.31
C VAL A 132 12.96 -5.19 -3.51
N GLY A 133 12.49 -5.91 -4.53
CA GLY A 133 13.25 -6.10 -5.77
C GLY A 133 13.55 -4.80 -6.50
N ALA A 134 12.59 -3.87 -6.53
CA ALA A 134 12.79 -2.54 -7.12
C ALA A 134 13.86 -1.72 -6.34
N ASP A 135 13.83 -1.75 -5.02
CA ASP A 135 14.82 -1.08 -4.16
C ASP A 135 16.23 -1.68 -4.36
N GLU A 136 16.34 -3.01 -4.33
CA GLU A 136 17.60 -3.73 -4.54
C GLU A 136 18.18 -3.46 -5.93
N LYS A 137 17.36 -3.46 -6.98
CA LYS A 137 17.78 -3.13 -8.33
C LYS A 137 18.27 -1.68 -8.43
N ALA A 138 17.53 -0.73 -7.84
CA ALA A 138 17.95 0.67 -7.85
C ALA A 138 19.31 0.90 -7.18
N VAL A 139 19.61 0.17 -6.10
CA VAL A 139 20.93 0.18 -5.44
C VAL A 139 22.00 -0.41 -6.36
N ASN A 140 21.76 -1.59 -6.93
CA ASN A 140 22.74 -2.27 -7.76
C ASN A 140 23.07 -1.46 -9.02
N ASP A 141 22.07 -0.91 -9.70
CA ASP A 141 22.26 -0.07 -10.89
C ASP A 141 23.07 1.20 -10.55
N ALA A 142 22.86 1.77 -9.37
CA ALA A 142 23.64 2.92 -8.90
C ALA A 142 25.08 2.52 -8.58
N ILE A 143 25.33 1.35 -8.01
CA ILE A 143 26.69 0.84 -7.79
C ILE A 143 27.39 0.62 -9.13
N GLU A 144 26.78 -0.16 -10.03
CA GLU A 144 27.35 -0.53 -11.34
C GLU A 144 27.74 0.70 -12.16
N LYS A 145 26.91 1.75 -12.16
CA LYS A 145 27.20 3.02 -12.85
C LYS A 145 28.52 3.67 -12.41
N PHE A 146 28.92 3.47 -11.15
CA PHE A 146 30.09 4.11 -10.55
C PHE A 146 31.24 3.15 -10.24
N GLU A 147 31.12 1.83 -10.48
CA GLU A 147 32.18 0.85 -10.18
C GLU A 147 33.54 1.15 -10.83
N ASN A 148 33.53 1.76 -12.02
CA ASN A 148 34.75 2.08 -12.80
C ASN A 148 35.00 3.58 -12.94
N THR A 149 34.48 4.39 -12.01
CA THR A 149 34.68 5.84 -12.02
C THR A 149 36.09 6.24 -11.58
N ASN A 150 36.58 7.37 -12.10
CA ASN A 150 37.84 7.99 -11.67
C ASN A 150 37.65 8.97 -10.49
N ILE A 151 36.46 9.03 -9.89
CA ILE A 151 36.17 9.88 -8.74
C ILE A 151 36.94 9.34 -7.53
N THR A 152 37.97 10.07 -7.10
CA THR A 152 38.81 9.72 -5.95
C THR A 152 38.30 10.33 -4.65
N ASN A 153 37.43 11.34 -4.72
CA ASN A 153 36.80 11.94 -3.56
C ASN A 153 35.60 11.12 -3.11
N GLU A 154 35.73 10.42 -1.98
CA GLU A 154 34.68 9.54 -1.44
C GLU A 154 33.35 10.26 -1.18
N LYS A 155 33.39 11.51 -0.70
CA LYS A 155 32.17 12.29 -0.41
C LYS A 155 31.45 12.66 -1.70
N GLU A 156 32.19 13.02 -2.74
CA GLU A 156 31.64 13.30 -4.07
C GLU A 156 31.03 12.04 -4.68
N LEU A 157 31.75 10.91 -4.62
CA LEU A 157 31.28 9.63 -5.12
C LEU A 157 29.98 9.22 -4.44
N LEU A 158 29.93 9.28 -3.10
CA LEU A 158 28.74 8.93 -2.34
C LEU A 158 27.55 9.82 -2.70
N ALA A 159 27.75 11.14 -2.83
CA ALA A 159 26.67 12.06 -3.20
C ALA A 159 26.10 11.75 -4.59
N GLN A 160 26.96 11.43 -5.56
CA GLN A 160 26.53 11.04 -6.91
C GLN A 160 25.80 9.70 -6.91
N MET A 161 26.31 8.70 -6.19
CA MET A 161 25.64 7.40 -6.03
C MET A 161 24.27 7.52 -5.38
N THR A 162 24.14 8.34 -4.32
CA THR A 162 22.84 8.54 -3.67
C THR A 162 21.84 9.26 -4.57
N SER A 163 22.29 10.26 -5.35
CA SER A 163 21.43 10.94 -6.32
C SER A 163 20.98 9.99 -7.43
N GLU A 164 21.87 9.12 -7.90
CA GLU A 164 21.52 8.11 -8.90
C GLU A 164 20.54 7.07 -8.35
N TYR A 165 20.78 6.58 -7.13
CA TYR A 165 19.87 5.65 -6.47
C TYR A 165 18.44 6.21 -6.37
N VAL A 166 18.28 7.48 -5.97
CA VAL A 166 16.95 8.13 -5.89
C VAL A 166 16.26 8.19 -7.27
N LYS A 167 17.01 8.52 -8.32
CA LYS A 167 16.48 8.49 -9.71
C LYS A 167 16.08 7.09 -10.12
N ASN A 168 16.89 6.09 -9.80
CA ASN A 168 16.62 4.69 -10.11
C ASN A 168 15.37 4.19 -9.37
N VAL A 169 15.19 4.53 -8.10
CA VAL A 169 13.96 4.19 -7.35
C VAL A 169 12.72 4.73 -8.05
N ILE A 170 12.71 6.00 -8.47
CA ILE A 170 11.59 6.59 -9.20
C ILE A 170 11.33 5.84 -10.51
N ASN A 171 12.40 5.52 -11.25
CA ASN A 171 12.30 4.78 -12.51
C ASN A 171 11.76 3.36 -12.31
N GLU A 172 12.26 2.63 -11.32
CA GLU A 172 11.80 1.27 -11.00
C GLU A 172 10.33 1.28 -10.58
N LEU A 173 9.91 2.21 -9.72
CA LEU A 173 8.50 2.34 -9.32
C LEU A 173 7.57 2.66 -10.50
N ASN A 174 8.01 3.51 -11.43
CA ASN A 174 7.21 3.84 -12.62
C ASN A 174 7.01 2.61 -13.53
N ASN A 175 8.07 1.80 -13.69
CA ASN A 175 8.10 0.65 -14.60
C ASN A 175 7.74 -0.68 -13.95
N ILE A 176 7.53 -0.70 -12.63
CA ILE A 176 7.23 -1.93 -11.91
C ILE A 176 5.99 -2.61 -12.49
N GLN A 177 6.14 -3.91 -12.74
CA GLN A 177 5.08 -4.77 -13.24
C GLN A 177 4.44 -5.51 -12.06
N VAL A 178 3.16 -5.85 -12.22
CA VAL A 178 2.51 -6.79 -11.30
C VAL A 178 3.10 -8.18 -11.50
N SER A 179 3.19 -8.95 -10.42
CA SER A 179 3.66 -10.32 -10.46
C SER A 179 2.79 -11.19 -11.37
N ALA A 180 3.40 -12.21 -11.98
CA ALA A 180 2.67 -13.29 -12.63
C ALA A 180 1.98 -14.21 -11.58
N ASP A 181 2.64 -14.36 -10.43
CA ASP A 181 2.10 -15.14 -9.31
C ASP A 181 1.07 -14.36 -8.52
N THR A 182 0.30 -15.09 -7.70
CA THR A 182 -0.70 -14.51 -6.79
C THR A 182 -0.45 -14.95 -5.36
N LYS A 183 -0.85 -14.12 -4.41
CA LYS A 183 -0.98 -14.47 -3.00
C LYS A 183 -2.46 -14.51 -2.65
N GLU A 184 -2.83 -15.27 -1.63
CA GLU A 184 -4.20 -15.30 -1.13
C GLU A 184 -4.26 -15.32 0.39
N GLU A 185 -5.29 -14.70 0.95
CA GLU A 185 -5.61 -14.74 2.36
C GLU A 185 -7.13 -14.73 2.55
N THR A 186 -7.63 -15.32 3.64
CA THR A 186 -9.06 -15.41 3.94
C THR A 186 -9.36 -14.65 5.22
N TYR A 187 -10.37 -13.79 5.18
CA TYR A 187 -10.78 -12.96 6.30
C TYR A 187 -12.24 -13.20 6.65
N LYS A 188 -12.54 -13.10 7.95
CA LYS A 188 -13.91 -13.16 8.47
C LYS A 188 -14.53 -11.79 8.43
N PHE A 189 -15.79 -11.75 7.99
CA PHE A 189 -16.64 -10.58 7.99
C PHE A 189 -17.84 -10.84 8.87
N LYS A 190 -18.31 -9.80 9.56
CA LYS A 190 -19.58 -9.80 10.31
C LYS A 190 -20.34 -8.52 10.03
N LYS A 191 -21.66 -8.57 10.18
CA LYS A 191 -22.48 -7.34 10.12
C LYS A 191 -22.19 -6.49 11.35
N ASP A 192 -21.80 -5.24 11.13
CA ASP A 192 -21.74 -4.27 12.22
C ASP A 192 -23.15 -3.99 12.76
N GLU A 193 -23.26 -3.84 14.08
CA GLU A 193 -24.57 -3.82 14.75
C GLU A 193 -25.38 -2.58 14.40
N LYS A 194 -24.71 -1.44 14.16
CA LYS A 194 -25.34 -0.15 13.88
C LYS A 194 -25.62 0.03 12.39
N SER A 195 -24.60 -0.23 11.57
CA SER A 195 -24.66 -0.07 10.13
C SER A 195 -25.30 -1.24 9.40
N LYS A 196 -25.37 -2.44 10.00
CA LYS A 196 -25.78 -3.67 9.30
C LYS A 196 -24.95 -3.98 8.04
N VAL A 197 -23.83 -3.28 7.83
CA VAL A 197 -22.89 -3.53 6.73
C VAL A 197 -21.92 -4.62 7.16
N TRP A 198 -21.55 -5.50 6.22
CA TRP A 198 -20.47 -6.46 6.47
C TRP A 198 -19.14 -5.74 6.56
N ILE A 199 -18.48 -5.85 7.70
CA ILE A 199 -17.13 -5.35 7.94
C ILE A 199 -16.22 -6.52 8.32
N PRO A 200 -14.91 -6.42 8.03
CA PRO A 200 -13.93 -7.34 8.60
C PRO A 200 -14.09 -7.45 10.12
N GLU A 201 -14.08 -8.67 10.65
CA GLU A 201 -14.16 -8.92 12.08
C GLU A 201 -13.00 -8.25 12.83
N ASN A 202 -11.84 -8.18 12.19
CA ASN A 202 -10.69 -7.41 12.62
C ASN A 202 -10.20 -6.50 11.49
N MET A 203 -10.59 -5.22 11.56
CA MET A 203 -10.20 -4.19 10.58
C MET A 203 -8.68 -3.99 10.48
N PHE A 204 -7.97 -4.11 11.60
CA PHE A 204 -6.53 -3.91 11.64
C PHE A 204 -5.79 -5.03 10.89
N GLU A 205 -6.13 -6.29 11.20
CA GLU A 205 -5.52 -7.44 10.52
C GLU A 205 -5.94 -7.51 9.05
N PHE A 206 -7.19 -7.15 8.72
CA PHE A 206 -7.62 -7.04 7.33
C PHE A 206 -6.81 -6.02 6.55
N GLY A 207 -6.67 -4.80 7.09
CA GLY A 207 -5.85 -3.77 6.45
C GLY A 207 -4.41 -4.23 6.28
N LYS A 208 -3.73 -4.58 7.38
CA LYS A 208 -2.34 -5.07 7.36
C LYS A 208 -2.15 -6.27 6.41
N GLY A 209 -3.12 -7.18 6.38
CA GLY A 209 -3.15 -8.36 5.53
C GLY A 209 -3.19 -7.98 4.06
N ILE A 210 -4.15 -7.14 3.63
CA ILE A 210 -4.19 -6.63 2.25
C ILE A 210 -2.90 -5.89 1.89
N GLY A 211 -2.42 -5.05 2.80
CA GLY A 211 -1.12 -4.39 2.65
C GLY A 211 0.00 -5.40 2.42
N THR A 212 0.02 -6.55 3.09
CA THR A 212 1.04 -7.59 2.87
C THR A 212 0.79 -8.42 1.60
N LEU A 213 -0.47 -8.58 1.21
CA LEU A 213 -0.91 -9.35 0.05
C LEU A 213 -0.42 -8.72 -1.26
N ILE A 214 -0.44 -7.39 -1.35
CA ILE A 214 -0.21 -6.66 -2.61
C ILE A 214 1.24 -6.24 -2.85
N GLN A 215 2.15 -6.52 -1.91
CA GLN A 215 3.57 -6.11 -2.00
C GLN A 215 4.49 -7.18 -1.43
N LYS A 216 5.75 -7.16 -1.86
CA LYS A 216 6.84 -7.96 -1.32
C LYS A 216 8.02 -7.05 -1.00
#